data_AF-K4IT71-F1
#
_entry.id   AF-K4IT71-F1
#
_cell.length_a   1.000
_cell.length_b   1.000
_cell.length_c   1.000
_cell.angle_alpha   90.00
_cell.angle_beta   90.00
_cell.angle_gamma   90.00
#
_symmetry.space_group_name_H-M   'P 1'
#
loop_
_entity.id
_entity.type
_entity.pdbx_description
1 polymer ?
#
loop_
_entity_poly.entity_id
_entity_poly.type
_entity_poly.pdbx_seq_one_letter_code
_entity_poly.pdbx_strand_id
1 'polypeptide(L)'
;VWRIQAGRGFDHFPHKQYDLYKSLLSSKIDGGWDWGNAARHYWVKDGQWNKLEVDMQNAVGTYNLSGLINFTGGDLDVNMQKATLRLGQFNGNSFTSYKDAADRTTRVNFDAKNILIDNFVEINNRVGSGAGRKASSTVLTLKSSEKITSRENAEISLYDGATLNLVSSSNQSVDLYGKVWMGRLQYVGAYLAPSYSTIN
;
A
#
# COMPACT_ATOMS: atom_id res chain seq x y z
N VAL A 1 -18.40 1.32 -5.63
CA VAL A 1 -17.56 0.27 -4.97
C VAL A 1 -17.37 -0.87 -5.95
N TRP A 2 -16.13 -1.26 -6.19
CA TRP A 2 -15.71 -2.40 -7.00
C TRP A 2 -15.42 -3.59 -6.10
N ARG A 3 -15.71 -4.80 -6.60
CA ARG A 3 -15.46 -6.04 -5.86
C ARG A 3 -14.75 -7.05 -6.73
N ILE A 4 -13.80 -7.76 -6.14
CA ILE A 4 -13.15 -8.94 -6.70
C ILE A 4 -13.29 -10.05 -5.67
N GLN A 5 -13.70 -11.21 -6.12
CA GLN A 5 -13.66 -12.44 -5.34
C GLN A 5 -12.65 -13.36 -6.00
N ALA A 6 -11.66 -13.85 -5.25
CA ALA A 6 -10.69 -14.79 -5.80
C ALA A 6 -11.42 -16.06 -6.28
N GLY A 7 -11.13 -16.46 -7.52
CA GLY A 7 -11.73 -17.65 -8.13
C GLY A 7 -11.16 -18.97 -7.59
N ARG A 8 -11.68 -20.09 -8.08
CA ARG A 8 -11.16 -21.43 -7.74
C ARG A 8 -9.69 -21.55 -8.20
N GLY A 9 -8.85 -22.21 -7.38
CA GLY A 9 -7.45 -22.52 -7.72
C GLY A 9 -6.39 -21.76 -6.91
N PHE A 10 -6.78 -20.69 -6.21
CA PHE A 10 -5.89 -19.98 -5.27
C PHE A 10 -5.79 -20.67 -3.90
N ASP A 11 -6.67 -21.61 -3.61
CA ASP A 11 -6.84 -22.36 -2.35
C ASP A 11 -6.09 -23.71 -2.30
N HIS A 12 -5.50 -24.15 -3.42
CA HIS A 12 -4.89 -25.49 -3.52
C HIS A 12 -3.37 -25.53 -3.39
N PHE A 13 -2.67 -24.39 -3.55
CA PHE A 13 -1.21 -24.36 -3.67
C PHE A 13 -0.55 -23.49 -2.58
N PRO A 14 -0.34 -24.04 -1.37
CA PRO A 14 0.13 -23.27 -0.20
C PRO A 14 1.57 -22.74 -0.30
N HIS A 15 2.37 -23.26 -1.23
CA HIS A 15 3.76 -22.82 -1.44
C HIS A 15 3.94 -22.01 -2.73
N LYS A 16 2.87 -21.78 -3.49
CA LYS A 16 2.94 -21.02 -4.73
C LYS A 16 3.07 -19.53 -4.44
N GLN A 17 3.88 -18.87 -5.25
CA GLN A 17 4.01 -17.42 -5.24
C GLN A 17 3.16 -16.84 -6.38
N TYR A 18 2.40 -15.79 -6.06
CA TYR A 18 1.54 -15.08 -7.00
C TYR A 18 1.95 -13.62 -7.08
N ASP A 19 1.77 -13.02 -8.25
CA ASP A 19 1.83 -11.57 -8.42
C ASP A 19 0.44 -11.01 -8.11
N LEU A 20 0.27 -10.36 -6.96
CA LEU A 20 -1.04 -9.86 -6.49
C LEU A 20 -1.65 -8.86 -7.47
N TYR A 21 -0.80 -7.98 -8.03
CA TYR A 21 -1.25 -6.95 -8.94
C TYR A 21 -1.76 -7.56 -10.24
N LYS A 22 -0.94 -8.41 -10.90
CA LYS A 22 -1.33 -9.01 -12.18
C LYS A 22 -2.50 -9.98 -12.03
N SER A 23 -2.51 -10.79 -10.96
CA SER A 23 -3.51 -11.85 -10.79
C SER A 23 -4.90 -11.34 -10.41
N LEU A 24 -4.99 -10.25 -9.62
CA LEU A 24 -6.25 -9.78 -9.06
C LEU A 24 -6.47 -8.29 -9.32
N LEU A 25 -5.54 -7.44 -8.88
CA LEU A 25 -5.80 -6.00 -8.79
C LEU A 25 -5.89 -5.29 -10.15
N SER A 26 -5.10 -5.70 -11.13
CA SER A 26 -4.96 -5.01 -12.43
C SER A 26 -6.25 -4.88 -13.23
N SER A 27 -7.27 -5.68 -12.91
CA SER A 27 -8.60 -5.59 -13.54
C SER A 27 -9.45 -4.41 -13.03
N LYS A 28 -9.11 -3.87 -11.87
CA LYS A 28 -9.84 -2.79 -11.16
C LYS A 28 -8.93 -1.68 -10.65
N ILE A 29 -7.66 -1.68 -11.03
CA ILE A 29 -6.73 -0.57 -10.83
C ILE A 29 -6.36 -0.06 -12.22
N ASP A 30 -6.77 1.17 -12.49
CA ASP A 30 -6.37 1.89 -13.69
C ASP A 30 -5.02 2.58 -13.45
N GLY A 31 -4.33 2.89 -14.54
CA GLY A 31 -3.08 3.65 -14.51
C GLY A 31 -3.01 4.65 -15.65
N GLY A 32 -2.26 5.72 -15.42
CA GLY A 32 -2.10 6.78 -16.40
C GLY A 32 -0.91 7.69 -16.10
N TRP A 33 -0.76 8.72 -16.93
CA TRP A 33 0.30 9.71 -16.81
C TRP A 33 -0.27 11.02 -16.27
N ASP A 34 0.25 11.48 -15.12
CA ASP A 34 -0.02 12.83 -14.62
C ASP A 34 1.01 13.79 -15.22
N TRP A 35 0.56 14.64 -16.14
CA TRP A 35 1.39 15.64 -16.81
C TRP A 35 1.94 16.70 -15.85
N GLY A 36 1.16 17.11 -14.85
CA GLY A 36 1.58 18.15 -13.90
C GLY A 36 2.67 17.66 -12.95
N ASN A 37 2.68 16.37 -12.64
CA ASN A 37 3.69 15.74 -11.80
C ASN A 37 4.79 14.99 -12.58
N ALA A 38 4.64 14.87 -13.90
CA ALA A 38 5.52 14.13 -14.79
C ALA A 38 5.81 12.70 -14.31
N ALA A 39 4.75 11.97 -13.93
CA ALA A 39 4.88 10.61 -13.41
C ALA A 39 3.68 9.74 -13.76
N ARG A 40 3.93 8.43 -13.83
CA ARG A 40 2.86 7.44 -13.80
C ARG A 40 2.26 7.35 -12.41
N HIS A 41 0.96 7.13 -12.37
CA HIS A 41 0.21 6.90 -11.15
C HIS A 41 -0.95 5.94 -11.39
N TYR A 42 -1.48 5.38 -10.31
CA TYR A 42 -2.53 4.37 -10.33
C TYR A 42 -3.68 4.77 -9.41
N TRP A 43 -4.87 4.30 -9.70
CA TRP A 43 -6.07 4.55 -8.89
C TRP A 43 -7.09 3.43 -9.05
N VAL A 44 -8.01 3.31 -8.09
CA VAL A 44 -9.16 2.40 -8.24
C VAL A 44 -9.98 2.81 -9.46
N LYS A 45 -10.42 1.83 -10.24
CA LYS A 45 -11.17 2.03 -11.48
C LYS A 45 -12.28 3.09 -11.37
N ASP A 46 -12.37 3.92 -12.40
CA ASP A 46 -13.31 5.04 -12.54
C ASP A 46 -13.14 6.20 -11.54
N GLY A 47 -12.00 6.27 -10.83
CA GLY A 47 -11.56 7.48 -10.12
C GLY A 47 -11.04 7.25 -8.69
N GLN A 48 -10.26 8.20 -8.19
CA GLN A 48 -9.61 8.18 -6.87
C GLN A 48 -10.59 8.25 -5.67
N TRP A 49 -11.88 8.43 -5.92
CA TRP A 49 -12.93 8.43 -4.90
C TRP A 49 -13.63 7.05 -4.77
N ASN A 50 -13.28 6.08 -5.61
CA ASN A 50 -13.90 4.76 -5.58
C ASN A 50 -13.20 3.81 -4.63
N LYS A 51 -13.93 2.82 -4.13
CA LYS A 51 -13.40 1.74 -3.29
C LYS A 51 -13.28 0.44 -4.08
N LEU A 52 -12.21 -0.32 -3.85
CA LEU A 52 -12.01 -1.69 -4.30
C LEU A 52 -11.91 -2.64 -3.09
N GLU A 53 -12.78 -3.65 -3.05
CA GLU A 53 -12.75 -4.72 -2.07
C GLU A 53 -12.34 -6.02 -2.76
N VAL A 54 -11.33 -6.70 -2.22
CA VAL A 54 -10.85 -7.99 -2.69
C VAL A 54 -11.04 -9.02 -1.59
N ASP A 55 -11.95 -9.96 -1.82
CA ASP A 55 -12.15 -11.12 -0.94
C ASP A 55 -11.42 -12.33 -1.52
N MET A 56 -10.33 -12.72 -0.86
CA MET A 56 -9.53 -13.88 -1.27
C MET A 56 -10.02 -15.19 -0.66
N GLN A 57 -11.08 -15.17 0.16
CA GLN A 57 -11.72 -16.36 0.72
C GLN A 57 -10.72 -17.32 1.38
N ASN A 58 -10.54 -18.50 0.79
CA ASN A 58 -9.67 -19.57 1.26
C ASN A 58 -8.31 -19.60 0.54
N ALA A 59 -7.96 -18.55 -0.19
CA ALA A 59 -6.68 -18.47 -0.90
C ALA A 59 -5.51 -18.69 0.06
N VAL A 60 -4.57 -19.53 -0.36
CA VAL A 60 -3.31 -19.84 0.33
C VAL A 60 -2.13 -19.46 -0.57
N GLY A 61 -0.92 -19.56 -0.02
CA GLY A 61 0.31 -19.20 -0.72
C GLY A 61 0.80 -17.81 -0.35
N THR A 62 1.74 -17.31 -1.15
CA THR A 62 2.36 -16.00 -0.97
C THR A 62 2.01 -15.07 -2.11
N TYR A 63 1.45 -13.92 -1.81
CA TYR A 63 1.07 -12.90 -2.79
C TYR A 63 2.03 -11.74 -2.70
N ASN A 64 2.77 -11.52 -3.79
CA ASN A 64 3.75 -10.45 -3.90
C ASN A 64 3.08 -9.23 -4.52
N LEU A 65 3.10 -8.10 -3.81
CA LEU A 65 2.82 -6.79 -4.40
C LEU A 65 4.16 -6.07 -4.54
N SER A 66 4.58 -5.82 -5.78
CA SER A 66 5.89 -5.23 -6.06
C SER A 66 5.80 -4.32 -7.27
N GLY A 67 6.22 -3.07 -7.10
CA GLY A 67 6.20 -2.07 -8.17
C GLY A 67 4.88 -1.30 -8.33
N LEU A 68 3.95 -1.40 -7.38
CA LEU A 68 2.80 -0.50 -7.34
C LEU A 68 3.25 0.85 -6.76
N ILE A 69 3.83 1.69 -7.63
CA ILE A 69 4.39 3.00 -7.29
C ILE A 69 3.40 4.09 -7.68
N ASN A 70 3.19 5.06 -6.78
CA ASN A 70 2.24 6.15 -6.90
C ASN A 70 0.80 5.67 -7.04
N PHE A 71 0.36 4.78 -6.14
CA PHE A 71 -1.07 4.52 -6.00
C PHE A 71 -1.72 5.74 -5.34
N THR A 72 -2.41 6.56 -6.14
CA THR A 72 -2.90 7.90 -5.78
C THR A 72 -4.33 7.94 -5.24
N GLY A 73 -4.94 6.78 -5.08
CA GLY A 73 -6.16 6.69 -4.30
C GLY A 73 -7.27 5.87 -4.91
N GLY A 74 -8.39 6.00 -4.24
CA GLY A 74 -9.42 4.99 -4.14
C GLY A 74 -9.07 4.02 -3.01
N ASP A 75 -10.04 3.78 -2.13
CA ASP A 75 -9.84 2.90 -0.98
C ASP A 75 -9.61 1.47 -1.46
N LEU A 76 -8.65 0.77 -0.87
CA LEU A 76 -8.28 -0.59 -1.26
C LEU A 76 -8.32 -1.49 -0.02
N ASP A 77 -9.24 -2.44 -0.01
CA ASP A 77 -9.35 -3.46 1.04
C ASP A 77 -9.03 -4.83 0.46
N VAL A 78 -7.95 -5.46 0.89
CA VAL A 78 -7.56 -6.81 0.46
C VAL A 78 -7.63 -7.75 1.66
N ASN A 79 -8.62 -8.64 1.66
CA ASN A 79 -8.81 -9.68 2.67
C ASN A 79 -8.23 -11.00 2.18
N MET A 80 -7.19 -11.49 2.87
CA MET A 80 -6.40 -12.66 2.53
C MET A 80 -5.89 -13.40 3.78
N GLN A 81 -6.77 -13.58 4.76
CA GLN A 81 -6.49 -14.12 6.11
C GLN A 81 -5.77 -15.48 6.17
N LYS A 82 -5.74 -16.26 5.08
CA LYS A 82 -5.03 -17.55 5.02
C LYS A 82 -3.73 -17.52 4.21
N ALA A 83 -3.40 -16.38 3.62
CA ALA A 83 -2.25 -16.22 2.74
C ALA A 83 -1.22 -15.23 3.31
N THR A 84 0.02 -15.39 2.89
CA THR A 84 1.10 -14.46 3.21
C THR A 84 1.12 -13.34 2.18
N LEU A 85 1.10 -12.09 2.64
CA LEU A 85 1.39 -10.92 1.82
C LEU A 85 2.90 -10.63 1.88
N ARG A 86 3.52 -10.44 0.73
CA ARG A 86 4.87 -9.87 0.61
C ARG A 86 4.80 -8.52 -0.09
N LEU A 87 5.08 -7.46 0.64
CA LEU A 87 5.25 -6.10 0.12
C LEU A 87 6.69 -5.92 -0.33
N GLY A 88 6.89 -5.98 -1.65
CA GLY A 88 8.13 -5.66 -2.32
C GLY A 88 9.09 -6.84 -2.48
N GLN A 89 8.96 -7.59 -3.58
CA GLN A 89 9.89 -8.68 -3.92
C GLN A 89 11.13 -8.17 -4.67
N PHE A 90 10.92 -7.42 -5.76
CA PHE A 90 11.99 -6.89 -6.61
C PHE A 90 12.05 -5.36 -6.62
N ASN A 91 10.91 -4.72 -6.34
CA ASN A 91 10.76 -3.27 -6.26
C ASN A 91 9.80 -2.92 -5.11
N GLY A 92 9.89 -1.72 -4.58
CA GLY A 92 9.01 -1.24 -3.52
C GLY A 92 7.60 -0.88 -3.98
N ASN A 93 6.82 -0.31 -3.07
CA ASN A 93 5.46 0.16 -3.32
C ASN A 93 5.28 1.55 -2.72
N SER A 94 4.32 2.32 -3.24
CA SER A 94 3.92 3.57 -2.59
C SER A 94 2.44 3.86 -2.72
N PHE A 95 1.88 4.34 -1.61
CA PHE A 95 0.47 4.65 -1.45
C PHE A 95 0.35 6.12 -1.05
N THR A 96 -0.45 6.87 -1.78
CA THR A 96 -0.64 8.29 -1.61
C THR A 96 -2.07 8.69 -1.96
N SER A 97 -2.39 9.97 -1.80
CA SER A 97 -3.64 10.58 -2.25
C SER A 97 -3.32 11.83 -3.02
N TYR A 98 -4.28 12.34 -3.80
CA TYR A 98 -4.21 13.72 -4.27
C TYR A 98 -5.10 14.60 -3.42
N LYS A 99 -4.59 15.79 -3.08
CA LYS A 99 -5.38 16.88 -2.54
C LYS A 99 -6.40 17.31 -3.59
N ASP A 100 -7.65 17.25 -3.20
CA ASP A 100 -8.81 17.66 -3.96
C ASP A 100 -9.72 18.54 -3.09
N ALA A 101 -10.81 19.04 -3.65
CA ALA A 101 -11.74 19.91 -2.91
C ALA A 101 -12.47 19.22 -1.75
N ALA A 102 -12.35 17.90 -1.62
CA ALA A 102 -12.95 17.13 -0.53
C ALA A 102 -11.89 16.66 0.49
N ASP A 103 -10.63 17.06 0.33
CA ASP A 103 -9.48 16.71 1.18
C ASP A 103 -9.45 15.22 1.54
N ARG A 104 -9.68 14.37 0.53
CA ARG A 104 -9.83 12.93 0.76
C ARG A 104 -8.57 12.28 1.32
N THR A 105 -8.80 11.26 2.12
CA THR A 105 -7.77 10.32 2.61
C THR A 105 -7.88 9.01 1.84
N THR A 106 -6.79 8.54 1.25
CA THR A 106 -6.71 7.18 0.72
C THR A 106 -6.55 6.20 1.87
N ARG A 107 -7.41 5.18 1.96
CA ARG A 107 -7.27 4.07 2.92
C ARG A 107 -6.89 2.79 2.20
N VAL A 108 -5.74 2.24 2.53
CA VAL A 108 -5.28 0.95 2.02
C VAL A 108 -5.18 -0.03 3.18
N ASN A 109 -5.91 -1.13 3.11
CA ASN A 109 -6.00 -2.12 4.15
C ASN A 109 -5.63 -3.50 3.59
N PHE A 110 -4.67 -4.15 4.24
CA PHE A 110 -4.34 -5.55 3.99
C PHE A 110 -4.64 -6.35 5.25
N ASP A 111 -5.50 -7.37 5.16
CA ASP A 111 -5.77 -8.34 6.22
C ASP A 111 -5.23 -9.70 5.78
N ALA A 112 -4.07 -10.10 6.28
CA ALA A 112 -3.34 -11.27 5.82
C ALA A 112 -2.97 -12.21 6.96
N LYS A 113 -2.56 -13.43 6.61
CA LYS A 113 -2.02 -14.37 7.59
C LYS A 113 -0.68 -13.86 8.12
N ASN A 114 0.26 -13.58 7.23
CA ASN A 114 1.57 -13.01 7.52
C ASN A 114 1.78 -11.79 6.61
N ILE A 115 2.47 -10.76 7.08
CA ILE A 115 2.89 -9.63 6.25
C ILE A 115 4.42 -9.50 6.30
N LEU A 116 5.04 -9.59 5.14
CA LEU A 116 6.48 -9.44 4.95
C LEU A 116 6.75 -8.16 4.17
N ILE A 117 7.56 -7.26 4.72
CA ILE A 117 8.01 -6.04 4.05
C ILE A 117 9.45 -6.25 3.61
N ASP A 118 9.63 -6.64 2.35
CA ASP A 118 10.92 -7.11 1.83
C ASP A 118 11.66 -6.02 1.02
N ASN A 119 11.03 -4.86 0.80
CA ASN A 119 11.59 -3.71 0.08
C ASN A 119 11.03 -2.40 0.64
N PHE A 120 11.20 -1.27 -0.07
CA PHE A 120 10.67 0.00 0.40
C PHE A 120 9.14 0.07 0.30
N VAL A 121 8.52 0.73 1.29
CA VAL A 121 7.12 1.13 1.30
C VAL A 121 7.05 2.60 1.66
N GLU A 122 6.55 3.42 0.75
CA GLU A 122 6.35 4.85 1.02
C GLU A 122 4.87 5.17 1.20
N ILE A 123 4.55 5.92 2.27
CA ILE A 123 3.18 6.28 2.63
C ILE A 123 3.04 7.80 2.54
N ASN A 124 2.05 8.23 1.77
CA ASN A 124 1.76 9.60 1.37
C ASN A 124 2.91 10.31 0.64
N ASN A 125 3.65 9.57 -0.20
CA ASN A 125 4.78 10.10 -0.94
C ASN A 125 4.37 11.20 -1.93
N ARG A 126 5.34 12.05 -2.30
CA ARG A 126 5.22 12.97 -3.43
C ARG A 126 5.18 12.18 -4.73
N VAL A 127 4.20 12.48 -5.58
CA VAL A 127 4.14 11.92 -6.93
C VAL A 127 5.06 12.70 -7.86
N GLY A 128 6.05 12.02 -8.44
CA GLY A 128 6.96 12.60 -9.44
C GLY A 128 7.70 13.85 -8.94
N SER A 129 7.68 14.91 -9.75
CA SER A 129 8.27 16.20 -9.38
C SER A 129 7.55 16.88 -8.22
N GLY A 130 6.26 16.55 -8.03
CA GLY A 130 5.35 17.24 -7.12
C GLY A 130 5.05 18.68 -7.51
N ALA A 131 5.28 19.10 -8.76
CA ALA A 131 4.93 20.44 -9.24
C ALA A 131 3.41 20.61 -9.38
N GLY A 132 2.70 19.55 -9.82
CA GLY A 132 1.26 19.52 -9.98
C GLY A 132 0.50 19.32 -8.66
N ARG A 133 -0.50 18.43 -8.70
CA ARG A 133 -1.35 18.12 -7.54
C ARG A 133 -0.51 17.61 -6.38
N LYS A 134 -0.77 18.17 -5.20
CA LYS A 134 -0.08 17.82 -3.94
C LYS A 134 -0.75 16.61 -3.31
N ALA A 135 0.00 15.90 -2.46
CA ALA A 135 -0.56 14.85 -1.63
C ALA A 135 -1.50 15.43 -0.55
N SER A 136 -2.53 14.68 -0.16
CA SER A 136 -3.41 14.99 0.98
C SER A 136 -2.98 14.16 2.18
N SER A 137 -3.72 13.10 2.52
CA SER A 137 -3.42 12.16 3.60
C SER A 137 -3.61 10.72 3.13
N THR A 138 -2.90 9.78 3.76
CA THR A 138 -3.00 8.35 3.45
C THR A 138 -2.89 7.53 4.73
N VAL A 139 -3.77 6.53 4.86
CA VAL A 139 -3.73 5.54 5.93
C VAL A 139 -3.43 4.18 5.31
N LEU A 140 -2.33 3.56 5.72
CA LEU A 140 -2.01 2.17 5.42
C LEU A 140 -2.26 1.33 6.68
N THR A 141 -3.14 0.35 6.60
CA THR A 141 -3.37 -0.62 7.67
C THR A 141 -2.83 -1.98 7.26
N LEU A 142 -1.87 -2.48 8.03
CA LEU A 142 -1.34 -3.82 7.90
C LEU A 142 -1.88 -4.64 9.06
N LYS A 143 -2.85 -5.50 8.76
CA LYS A 143 -3.45 -6.40 9.73
C LYS A 143 -2.96 -7.83 9.46
N SER A 144 -2.40 -8.46 10.48
CA SER A 144 -1.83 -9.79 10.40
C SER A 144 -2.35 -10.68 11.51
N SER A 145 -2.71 -11.91 11.17
CA SER A 145 -3.08 -12.92 12.16
C SER A 145 -1.90 -13.78 12.65
N GLU A 146 -0.69 -13.59 12.09
CA GLU A 146 0.54 -14.28 12.50
C GLU A 146 1.73 -13.39 12.85
N LYS A 147 2.11 -12.44 12.00
CA LYS A 147 3.22 -11.50 12.25
C LYS A 147 3.33 -10.46 11.17
N ILE A 148 3.96 -9.34 11.51
CA ILE A 148 4.40 -8.33 10.56
C ILE A 148 5.91 -8.21 10.71
N THR A 149 6.68 -8.50 9.66
CA THR A 149 8.14 -8.43 9.71
C THR A 149 8.70 -7.69 8.51
N SER A 150 9.80 -6.96 8.67
CA SER A 150 10.53 -6.37 7.54
C SER A 150 11.92 -6.95 7.35
N ARG A 151 12.50 -6.89 6.15
CA ARG A 151 13.93 -7.22 5.96
C ARG A 151 14.83 -6.10 6.45
N GLU A 152 16.10 -6.42 6.75
CA GLU A 152 17.11 -5.44 7.18
C GLU A 152 17.31 -4.29 6.18
N ASN A 153 17.17 -4.57 4.87
CA ASN A 153 17.28 -3.57 3.82
C ASN A 153 15.95 -2.95 3.39
N ALA A 154 14.84 -3.32 4.04
CA ALA A 154 13.55 -2.68 3.79
C ALA A 154 13.55 -1.25 4.38
N GLU A 155 12.76 -0.39 3.75
CA GLU A 155 12.62 1.00 4.19
C GLU A 155 11.15 1.40 4.21
N ILE A 156 10.63 1.73 5.38
CA ILE A 156 9.28 2.27 5.53
C ILE A 156 9.42 3.78 5.71
N SER A 157 8.90 4.55 4.76
CA SER A 157 8.96 6.01 4.80
C SER A 157 7.57 6.61 4.90
N LEU A 158 7.32 7.37 5.97
CA LEU A 158 6.11 8.12 6.22
C LEU A 158 6.38 9.61 5.95
N TYR A 159 5.62 10.18 5.04
CA TYR A 159 5.64 11.61 4.72
C TYR A 159 4.54 12.35 5.52
N ASP A 160 4.46 13.67 5.38
CA ASP A 160 3.39 14.46 5.99
C ASP A 160 2.01 13.87 5.65
N GLY A 161 1.10 13.77 6.62
CA GLY A 161 -0.25 13.22 6.45
C GLY A 161 -0.32 11.69 6.33
N ALA A 162 0.78 10.97 6.61
CA ALA A 162 0.82 9.52 6.58
C ALA A 162 0.49 8.89 7.95
N THR A 163 -0.36 7.86 7.93
CA THR A 163 -0.60 6.98 9.07
C THR A 163 -0.34 5.53 8.67
N LEU A 164 0.42 4.81 9.49
CA LEU A 164 0.61 3.37 9.40
C LEU A 164 0.00 2.70 10.63
N ASN A 165 -1.04 1.90 10.45
CA ASN A 165 -1.61 1.08 11.51
C ASN A 165 -1.04 -0.34 11.41
N LEU A 166 -0.54 -0.88 12.52
CA LEU A 166 0.03 -2.22 12.62
C LEU A 166 -0.82 -3.06 13.57
N VAL A 167 -1.70 -3.88 13.00
CA VAL A 167 -2.63 -4.71 13.78
C VAL A 167 -2.16 -6.16 13.73
N SER A 168 -1.36 -6.57 14.71
CA SER A 168 -0.99 -7.97 14.93
C SER A 168 -1.83 -8.57 16.07
N SER A 169 -2.07 -9.87 16.04
CA SER A 169 -2.77 -10.52 17.17
C SER A 169 -1.92 -10.42 18.45
N SER A 170 -2.57 -10.42 19.63
CA SER A 170 -1.96 -10.07 20.92
C SER A 170 -0.75 -10.91 21.34
N ASN A 171 -0.51 -12.05 20.68
CA ASN A 171 0.57 -12.99 20.99
C ASN A 171 1.68 -12.99 19.92
N GLN A 172 1.69 -12.02 19.00
CA GLN A 172 2.52 -12.04 17.80
C GLN A 172 3.20 -10.71 17.53
N SER A 173 4.49 -10.78 17.20
CA SER A 173 5.36 -9.62 17.09
C SER A 173 5.19 -8.83 15.79
N VAL A 174 5.43 -7.54 15.93
CA VAL A 174 5.76 -6.63 14.84
C VAL A 174 7.27 -6.39 14.92
N ASP A 175 8.03 -6.97 14.00
CA ASP A 175 9.49 -6.88 14.00
C ASP A 175 9.97 -6.16 12.74
N LEU A 176 10.22 -4.85 12.86
CA LEU A 176 10.72 -4.04 11.76
C LEU A 176 12.25 -3.96 11.82
N TYR A 177 12.95 -4.88 11.15
CA TYR A 177 14.42 -4.90 11.12
C TYR A 177 15.04 -3.83 10.20
N GLY A 178 14.28 -3.37 9.22
CA GLY A 178 14.69 -2.32 8.30
C GLY A 178 14.57 -0.90 8.86
N LYS A 179 14.86 0.10 8.03
CA LYS A 179 14.75 1.51 8.42
C LYS A 179 13.28 1.96 8.45
N VAL A 180 12.94 2.73 9.48
CA VAL A 180 11.65 3.42 9.59
C VAL A 180 11.92 4.92 9.65
N TRP A 181 11.46 5.66 8.64
CA TRP A 181 11.58 7.11 8.55
C TRP A 181 10.21 7.75 8.76
N MET A 182 10.09 8.52 9.84
CA MET A 182 8.89 9.30 10.14
C MET A 182 9.15 10.78 9.87
N GLY A 183 8.27 11.43 9.10
CA GLY A 183 8.38 12.86 8.78
C GLY A 183 9.44 13.17 7.73
N ARG A 184 9.51 12.39 6.64
CA ARG A 184 10.49 12.63 5.56
C ARG A 184 10.14 13.90 4.78
N LEU A 185 11.17 14.61 4.29
CA LEU A 185 10.99 15.79 3.44
C LEU A 185 10.19 15.43 2.17
N GLN A 186 8.95 15.91 2.09
CA GLN A 186 8.04 15.53 1.02
C GLN A 186 8.30 16.31 -0.28
N TYR A 187 8.66 17.59 -0.20
CA TYR A 187 8.94 18.44 -1.36
C TYR A 187 10.32 19.08 -1.24
N VAL A 188 11.01 19.19 -2.37
CA VAL A 188 12.33 19.84 -2.44
C VAL A 188 12.20 21.29 -2.00
N GLY A 189 13.07 21.73 -1.08
CA GLY A 189 13.09 23.10 -0.56
C GLY A 189 12.05 23.43 0.51
N ALA A 190 11.11 22.52 0.81
CA ALA A 190 10.04 22.75 1.78
C ALA A 190 10.46 22.42 3.23
N TYR A 191 11.61 22.92 3.67
CA TYR A 191 12.21 22.58 4.98
C TYR A 191 11.39 23.04 6.20
N LEU A 192 10.49 24.01 6.00
CA LEU A 192 9.61 24.55 7.04
C LEU A 192 8.21 23.92 7.02
N ALA A 193 7.95 22.99 6.10
CA ALA A 193 6.66 22.31 6.04
C ALA A 193 6.50 21.39 7.27
N PRO A 194 5.30 21.34 7.86
CA PRO A 194 4.97 20.26 8.79
C PRO A 194 5.18 18.90 8.13
N SER A 195 5.53 17.91 8.94
CA SER A 195 5.78 16.54 8.51
C SER A 195 5.17 15.55 9.51
N TYR A 196 3.88 15.74 9.80
CA TYR A 196 3.17 14.93 10.77
C TYR A 196 2.95 13.53 10.21
N SER A 197 3.39 12.53 10.98
CA SER A 197 3.19 11.12 10.64
C SER A 197 2.92 10.32 11.90
N THR A 198 2.24 9.19 11.73
CA THR A 198 1.83 8.34 12.85
C THR A 198 2.06 6.88 12.52
N ILE A 199 2.65 6.15 13.46
CA ILE A 199 2.60 4.69 13.52
C ILE A 199 1.76 4.34 14.76
N ASN A 200 0.71 3.55 14.57
CA ASN A 200 -0.25 3.16 15.60
C ASN A 200 -0.33 1.63 15.70
#